data_AF-A0A973H5S1-F1
#
_entry.id   AF-A0A973H5S1-F1
#
_cell.length_a   1.000
_cell.length_b   1.000
_cell.length_c   1.000
_cell.angle_alpha   90.00
_cell.angle_beta   90.00
_cell.angle_gamma   90.00
#
_symmetry.space_group_name_H-M   'P 1'
#
loop_
_entity.id
_entity.type
_entity.pdbx_description
1 polymer ?
#
loop_
_entity_poly.entity_id
_entity_poly.type
_entity_poly.pdbx_seq_one_letter_code
_entity_poly.pdbx_strand_id
1 'polypeptide(L)'
;MDALAGLLEGPRARGAFMIRACFEPPWSVRVEDRAPLTVMVMVRGEAWISPDAGERSETGVPPAAGSGSVRLRAGDLAIARGPDPYTCADDPGTEPQALILPGGECRYPDGRSLNGVMDLGVRTWGDRLDGSAVMLIGTYLWPGEVSARLLDALPPLLTLTPEVWDCPLTPLLMEEIVRDEPGQEVVLDRLLDLLVIAALRAWFARPEGAAPAWYRALADPVVGRALRLVQDDPAHPWTVASLAAKAGVSRAALGRRFTELVGEPPMTYLTGWRLALAADRLREGDAT
;
A
#
# COMPACT_ATOMS: atom_id res chain seq x y z
N MET A 1 15.80 4.38 -14.90
CA MET A 1 14.65 4.60 -14.01
C MET A 1 15.13 4.34 -12.58
N ASP A 2 14.51 4.96 -11.56
CA ASP A 2 14.77 4.59 -10.17
C ASP A 2 14.09 3.25 -9.89
N ALA A 3 14.67 2.42 -9.04
CA ALA A 3 14.13 1.11 -8.70
C ALA A 3 12.83 1.19 -7.91
N LEU A 4 12.66 2.27 -7.15
CA LEU A 4 11.35 2.62 -6.62
C LEU A 4 10.40 2.93 -7.78
N ALA A 5 10.82 3.67 -8.83
CA ALA A 5 9.97 3.89 -10.01
C ALA A 5 9.57 2.59 -10.73
N GLY A 6 10.45 1.57 -10.83
CA GLY A 6 10.08 0.27 -11.38
C GLY A 6 9.12 -0.54 -10.49
N LEU A 7 9.20 -0.38 -9.17
CA LEU A 7 8.27 -0.97 -8.19
C LEU A 7 6.92 -0.23 -8.16
N LEU A 8 6.95 1.06 -8.49
CA LEU A 8 5.83 2.01 -8.53
C LEU A 8 5.20 2.14 -9.91
N GLU A 9 5.82 1.63 -10.97
CA GLU A 9 5.16 1.42 -12.25
C GLU A 9 4.03 0.37 -12.13
N GLY A 10 4.06 -0.44 -11.05
CA GLY A 10 3.01 -1.39 -10.63
C GLY A 10 1.76 -0.72 -10.05
N PRO A 11 1.87 0.13 -8.99
CA PRO A 11 0.92 1.16 -8.57
C PRO A 11 0.44 2.03 -9.70
N ARG A 12 -0.54 1.51 -10.42
CA ARG A 12 -1.42 2.29 -11.25
C ARG A 12 -2.80 2.03 -10.73
N ALA A 13 -3.21 2.87 -9.79
CA ALA A 13 -4.62 3.08 -9.56
C ALA A 13 -5.30 3.24 -10.93
N ARG A 14 -6.17 2.29 -11.27
CA ARG A 14 -7.05 2.33 -12.43
C ARG A 14 -8.47 2.13 -11.90
N GLY A 15 -9.11 3.24 -11.58
CA GLY A 15 -10.37 3.21 -10.85
C GLY A 15 -10.17 2.84 -9.39
N ALA A 16 -9.09 3.32 -8.77
CA ALA A 16 -8.90 3.14 -7.34
C ALA A 16 -10.03 3.85 -6.61
N PHE A 17 -10.63 3.15 -5.66
CA PHE A 17 -11.72 3.70 -4.88
C PHE A 17 -11.13 4.68 -3.87
N MET A 18 -11.44 5.96 -4.04
CA MET A 18 -11.12 7.00 -3.06
C MET A 18 -12.39 7.58 -2.46
N ILE A 19 -12.44 7.64 -1.13
CA ILE A 19 -13.58 8.15 -0.39
C ILE A 19 -13.16 8.97 0.83
N ARG A 20 -13.94 10.02 1.11
CA ARG A 20 -13.91 10.73 2.39
C ARG A 20 -14.90 10.06 3.33
N ALA A 21 -14.39 9.41 4.38
CA ALA A 21 -15.21 8.78 5.40
C ALA A 21 -15.44 9.77 6.56
N CYS A 22 -16.69 10.02 6.94
CA CYS A 22 -17.07 10.96 8.00
C CYS A 22 -17.96 10.27 9.05
N PHE A 23 -17.50 10.18 10.30
CA PHE A 23 -18.24 9.50 11.35
C PHE A 23 -18.40 10.29 12.64
N GLU A 24 -19.51 10.06 13.35
CA GLU A 24 -19.67 10.44 14.76
C GLU A 24 -19.70 9.19 15.66
N PRO A 25 -18.96 9.16 16.79
CA PRO A 25 -19.06 8.08 17.75
C PRO A 25 -20.49 7.87 18.26
N PRO A 26 -20.93 6.61 18.47
CA PRO A 26 -20.18 5.38 18.26
C PRO A 26 -20.22 4.89 16.81
N TRP A 27 -19.09 4.44 16.25
CA TRP A 27 -19.03 3.90 14.89
C TRP A 27 -17.97 2.81 14.77
N SER A 28 -18.26 1.78 13.97
CA SER A 28 -17.31 0.70 13.70
C SER A 28 -17.62 0.08 12.35
N VAL A 29 -16.60 0.02 11.50
CA VAL A 29 -16.65 -0.49 10.13
C VAL A 29 -15.65 -1.63 10.01
N ARG A 30 -16.17 -2.80 9.65
CA ARG A 30 -15.40 -4.00 9.37
C ARG A 30 -15.08 -4.07 7.88
N VAL A 31 -13.81 -4.20 7.53
CA VAL A 31 -13.34 -4.26 6.15
C VAL A 31 -12.88 -5.68 5.82
N GLU A 32 -13.59 -6.30 4.89
CA GLU A 32 -13.39 -7.67 4.38
C GLU A 32 -13.35 -7.69 2.84
N ASP A 33 -13.07 -6.54 2.22
CA ASP A 33 -13.06 -6.33 0.76
C ASP A 33 -11.95 -7.09 0.05
N ARG A 34 -10.97 -7.61 0.81
CA ARG A 34 -9.78 -8.33 0.34
C ARG A 34 -8.92 -7.48 -0.60
N ALA A 35 -9.03 -6.16 -0.54
CA ALA A 35 -8.24 -5.25 -1.34
C ALA A 35 -6.74 -5.47 -1.06
N PRO A 36 -5.88 -5.57 -2.10
CA PRO A 36 -4.45 -5.75 -1.89
C PRO A 36 -3.80 -4.71 -0.98
N LEU A 37 -4.25 -3.45 -1.06
CA LEU A 37 -3.68 -2.34 -0.32
C LEU A 37 -4.72 -1.23 -0.08
N THR A 38 -4.87 -0.80 1.17
CA THR A 38 -5.72 0.35 1.54
C THR A 38 -4.90 1.37 2.31
N VAL A 39 -4.95 2.62 1.87
CA VAL A 39 -4.34 3.79 2.51
C VAL A 39 -5.42 4.57 3.25
N MET A 40 -5.16 4.95 4.49
CA MET A 40 -6.04 5.73 5.33
C MET A 40 -5.27 6.92 5.89
N VAL A 41 -5.76 8.14 5.63
CA VAL A 41 -5.20 9.38 6.20
C VAL A 41 -6.23 9.98 7.13
N MET A 42 -5.90 10.09 8.41
CA MET A 42 -6.78 10.74 9.38
C MET A 42 -6.67 12.26 9.22
N VAL A 43 -7.75 12.95 8.88
CA VAL A 43 -7.72 14.41 8.68
C VAL A 43 -8.36 15.19 9.83
N ARG A 44 -9.27 14.56 10.59
CA ARG A 44 -9.90 15.16 11.77
C ARG A 44 -10.25 14.10 12.79
N GLY A 45 -9.99 14.36 14.07
CA GLY A 45 -10.35 13.45 15.17
C GLY A 45 -9.40 12.28 15.30
N GLU A 46 -9.96 11.12 15.64
CA GLU A 46 -9.21 9.88 15.81
C GLU A 46 -10.01 8.64 15.41
N ALA A 47 -9.28 7.56 15.17
CA ALA A 47 -9.82 6.24 14.86
C ALA A 47 -8.88 5.15 15.38
N TRP A 48 -9.38 3.95 15.57
CA TRP A 48 -8.61 2.76 15.85
C TRP A 48 -8.66 1.80 14.66
N ILE A 49 -7.50 1.31 14.23
CA ILE A 49 -7.38 0.25 13.24
C ILE A 49 -6.95 -1.03 13.95
N SER A 50 -7.78 -2.06 13.84
CA SER A 50 -7.57 -3.37 14.45
C SER A 50 -7.45 -4.42 13.35
N PRO A 51 -6.22 -4.78 12.91
CA PRO A 51 -6.02 -5.92 12.04
C PRO A 51 -6.49 -7.19 12.72
N ASP A 52 -7.06 -8.12 11.97
CA ASP A 52 -7.22 -9.47 12.49
C ASP A 52 -5.84 -10.05 12.76
N ALA A 53 -5.62 -10.52 13.98
CA ALA A 53 -4.46 -11.35 14.27
C ALA A 53 -4.64 -12.64 13.48
N GLY A 54 -4.07 -12.70 12.26
CA GLY A 54 -4.19 -13.85 11.39
C GLY A 54 -3.89 -15.13 12.17
N GLU A 55 -4.83 -16.05 12.22
CA GLU A 55 -4.58 -17.42 12.65
C GLU A 55 -3.67 -18.08 11.61
N ARG A 56 -2.36 -17.81 11.66
CA ARG A 56 -1.31 -18.61 10.99
C ARG A 56 0.08 -18.19 11.46
N SER A 57 0.49 -18.77 12.58
CA SER A 57 1.89 -19.12 12.84
C SER A 57 1.91 -20.59 13.25
N GLU A 58 2.07 -21.49 12.26
CA GLU A 58 2.43 -22.90 12.53
C GLU A 58 3.84 -23.03 13.14
N THR A 59 4.59 -21.92 13.23
CA THR A 59 5.95 -21.91 13.76
C THR A 59 6.04 -21.56 15.24
N GLY A 60 4.94 -21.35 15.96
CA GLY A 60 4.96 -21.15 17.42
C GLY A 60 5.82 -19.95 17.88
N VAL A 61 6.25 -19.11 16.95
CA VAL A 61 6.92 -17.84 17.24
C VAL A 61 5.80 -16.80 17.43
N PRO A 62 5.67 -16.20 18.63
CA PRO A 62 4.71 -15.13 18.85
C PRO A 62 5.02 -13.96 17.89
N PRO A 63 4.00 -13.28 17.34
CA PRO A 63 4.21 -12.13 16.48
C PRO A 63 5.03 -11.06 17.23
N ALA A 64 6.02 -10.50 16.55
CA ALA A 64 6.76 -9.34 17.05
C ALA A 64 5.78 -8.19 17.32
N ALA A 65 6.03 -7.41 18.37
CA ALA A 65 5.15 -6.33 18.87
C ALA A 65 4.48 -5.53 17.74
N GLY A 66 3.15 -5.60 17.67
CA GLY A 66 2.32 -5.01 16.60
C GLY A 66 0.91 -5.60 16.47
N SER A 67 0.61 -6.73 17.12
CA SER A 67 -0.72 -7.37 17.16
C SER A 67 -1.67 -6.72 18.18
N GLY A 68 -1.89 -5.41 18.06
CA GLY A 68 -2.85 -4.67 18.88
C GLY A 68 -3.44 -3.53 18.07
N SER A 69 -4.68 -3.15 18.38
CA SER A 69 -5.34 -2.00 17.77
C SER A 69 -4.43 -0.77 17.79
N VAL A 70 -4.28 -0.11 16.65
CA VAL A 70 -3.45 1.09 16.50
C VAL A 70 -4.36 2.30 16.43
N ARG A 71 -4.09 3.29 17.27
CA ARG A 71 -4.78 4.58 17.24
C ARG A 71 -4.16 5.49 16.19
N LEU A 72 -5.01 6.05 15.34
CA LEU A 72 -4.69 7.13 14.41
C LEU A 72 -5.27 8.44 14.93
N ARG A 73 -4.48 9.50 14.87
CA ARG A 73 -4.88 10.88 15.15
C ARG A 73 -4.78 11.71 13.88
N ALA A 74 -5.44 12.87 13.85
CA ALA A 74 -5.33 13.80 12.73
C ALA A 74 -3.86 14.05 12.32
N GLY A 75 -3.56 13.81 11.04
CA GLY A 75 -2.24 13.85 10.43
C GLY A 75 -1.57 12.49 10.26
N ASP A 76 -2.00 11.47 11.00
CA ASP A 76 -1.48 10.11 10.87
C ASP A 76 -1.94 9.47 9.55
N LEU A 77 -1.06 8.62 9.01
CA LEU A 77 -1.33 7.76 7.86
C LEU A 77 -1.18 6.30 8.26
N ALA A 78 -2.09 5.46 7.79
CA ALA A 78 -1.99 4.01 7.88
C ALA A 78 -2.09 3.36 6.50
N ILE A 79 -1.36 2.27 6.32
CA ILE A 79 -1.50 1.38 5.16
C ILE A 79 -1.82 -0.02 5.68
N ALA A 80 -3.00 -0.51 5.35
CA ALA A 80 -3.39 -1.90 5.57
C ALA A 80 -3.03 -2.73 4.34
N ARG A 81 -2.32 -3.83 4.56
CA ARG A 81 -1.96 -4.81 3.52
C ARG A 81 -2.96 -5.95 3.56
N GLY A 82 -3.69 -6.15 2.47
CA GLY A 82 -4.62 -7.26 2.33
C GLY A 82 -3.94 -8.61 2.08
N PRO A 83 -4.73 -9.70 1.92
CA PRO A 83 -6.20 -9.71 1.87
C PRO A 83 -6.86 -9.88 3.25
N ASP A 84 -6.08 -9.84 4.33
CA ASP A 84 -6.58 -10.10 5.68
C ASP A 84 -7.51 -8.96 6.15
N PRO A 85 -8.65 -9.28 6.79
CA PRO A 85 -9.58 -8.27 7.29
C PRO A 85 -9.01 -7.37 8.39
N TYR A 86 -9.65 -6.22 8.56
CA TYR A 86 -9.39 -5.33 9.68
C TYR A 86 -10.66 -4.55 10.05
N THR A 87 -10.67 -3.97 11.25
CA THR A 87 -11.77 -3.12 11.72
C THR A 87 -11.26 -1.70 11.95
N CYS A 88 -12.03 -0.71 11.49
CA CYS A 88 -11.83 0.71 11.75
C CYS A 88 -12.97 1.23 12.63
N ALA A 89 -12.69 1.80 13.80
CA ALA A 89 -13.71 2.19 14.77
C ALA A 89 -13.34 3.43 15.60
N ASP A 90 -14.32 4.02 16.29
CA ASP A 90 -14.08 5.06 17.31
C ASP A 90 -13.37 4.52 18.55
N ASP A 91 -13.69 3.29 18.95
CA ASP A 91 -13.08 2.56 20.05
C ASP A 91 -12.87 1.08 19.64
N PRO A 92 -11.76 0.43 20.05
CA PRO A 92 -11.51 -0.97 19.71
C PRO A 92 -12.61 -1.95 20.19
N GLY A 93 -13.39 -1.57 21.20
CA GLY A 93 -14.50 -2.35 21.74
C GLY A 93 -15.85 -2.10 21.07
N THR A 94 -15.97 -1.11 20.17
CA THR A 94 -17.23 -0.85 19.47
C THR A 94 -17.52 -1.97 18.46
N GLU A 95 -18.64 -2.68 18.65
CA GLU A 95 -19.06 -3.73 17.72
C GLU A 95 -19.29 -3.18 16.31
N PRO A 96 -18.87 -3.92 15.25
CA PRO A 96 -19.09 -3.50 13.88
C PRO A 96 -20.55 -3.18 13.57
N GLN A 97 -20.79 -2.01 12.99
CA GLN A 97 -22.11 -1.52 12.56
C GLN A 97 -22.25 -1.54 11.04
N ALA A 98 -21.13 -1.60 10.32
CA ALA A 98 -21.08 -1.76 8.87
C ALA A 98 -19.98 -2.76 8.48
N LEU A 99 -20.22 -3.48 7.38
CA LEU A 99 -19.32 -4.43 6.75
C LEU A 99 -19.05 -3.97 5.31
N ILE A 100 -17.78 -3.92 4.92
CA ILE A 100 -17.34 -3.66 3.54
C ILE A 100 -16.83 -4.98 2.97
N LEU A 101 -17.53 -5.52 1.97
CA LEU A 101 -17.32 -6.84 1.40
C LEU A 101 -16.64 -6.74 0.01
N PRO A 102 -16.13 -7.86 -0.54
CA PRO A 102 -15.50 -7.86 -1.85
C PRO A 102 -16.40 -7.29 -2.95
N GLY A 103 -15.83 -6.50 -3.84
CA GLY A 103 -16.58 -5.78 -4.88
C GLY A 103 -17.19 -4.46 -4.41
N GLY A 104 -16.81 -3.96 -3.23
CA GLY A 104 -17.29 -2.67 -2.70
C GLY A 104 -18.72 -2.73 -2.16
N GLU A 105 -19.22 -3.93 -1.83
CA GLU A 105 -20.56 -4.09 -1.29
C GLU A 105 -20.59 -3.72 0.20
N CYS A 106 -21.46 -2.77 0.56
CA CYS A 106 -21.65 -2.36 1.95
C CYS A 106 -22.90 -3.01 2.54
N ARG A 107 -22.78 -3.61 3.74
CA ARG A 107 -23.89 -4.25 4.46
C ARG A 107 -23.87 -3.94 5.95
N TYR A 108 -25.04 -3.98 6.57
CA TYR A 108 -25.16 -4.08 8.02
C TYR A 108 -24.79 -5.50 8.49
N PRO A 109 -24.44 -5.70 9.78
CA PRO A 109 -24.19 -7.02 10.35
C PRO A 109 -25.36 -8.00 10.22
N ASP A 110 -26.59 -7.51 10.13
CA ASP A 110 -27.80 -8.31 9.90
C ASP A 110 -28.01 -8.71 8.42
N GLY A 111 -27.09 -8.34 7.54
CA GLY A 111 -27.08 -8.67 6.11
C GLY A 111 -27.84 -7.70 5.21
N ARG A 112 -28.56 -6.70 5.76
CA ARG A 112 -29.22 -5.67 4.94
C ARG A 112 -28.19 -4.82 4.19
N SER A 113 -28.50 -4.42 2.96
CA SER A 113 -27.63 -3.55 2.16
C SER A 113 -27.59 -2.11 2.70
N LEU A 114 -26.41 -1.50 2.66
CA LEU A 114 -26.13 -0.10 3.02
C LEU A 114 -26.13 0.84 1.80
N ASN A 115 -26.47 0.35 0.60
CA ASN A 115 -26.40 1.12 -0.64
C ASN A 115 -27.21 2.43 -0.54
N GLY A 116 -26.53 3.56 -0.70
CA GLY A 116 -27.12 4.91 -0.63
C GLY A 116 -27.54 5.38 0.76
N VAL A 117 -27.48 4.55 1.81
CA VAL A 117 -27.90 4.94 3.17
C VAL A 117 -26.88 5.85 3.84
N MET A 118 -25.60 5.62 3.55
CA MET A 118 -24.47 6.35 4.12
C MET A 118 -23.78 7.24 3.10
N ASP A 119 -24.44 7.53 1.97
CA ASP A 119 -23.94 8.47 0.97
C ASP A 119 -24.21 9.91 1.45
N LEU A 120 -23.14 10.66 1.68
CA LEU A 120 -23.18 12.04 2.16
C LEU A 120 -22.78 13.04 1.07
N GLY A 121 -22.69 12.58 -0.19
CA GLY A 121 -22.33 13.38 -1.35
C GLY A 121 -21.14 12.80 -2.11
N VAL A 122 -20.58 13.62 -3.02
CA VAL A 122 -19.48 13.23 -3.92
C VAL A 122 -18.36 12.57 -3.13
N ARG A 123 -18.14 11.28 -3.40
CA ARG A 123 -17.13 10.42 -2.74
C ARG A 123 -17.06 10.68 -1.23
N THR A 124 -18.21 10.82 -0.57
CA THR A 124 -18.30 11.01 0.88
C THR A 124 -19.23 9.98 1.48
N TRP A 125 -18.74 9.21 2.45
CA TRP A 125 -19.49 8.13 3.08
C TRP A 125 -19.44 8.20 4.59
N GLY A 126 -20.54 7.87 5.26
CA GLY A 126 -20.62 7.95 6.70
C GLY A 126 -22.03 8.12 7.25
N ASP A 127 -22.13 8.31 8.56
CA ASP A 127 -23.40 8.62 9.23
C ASP A 127 -23.62 10.15 9.35
N ARG A 128 -22.54 10.95 9.38
CA ARG A 128 -22.63 12.40 9.61
C ARG A 128 -21.53 13.20 8.91
N LEU A 129 -21.91 14.13 8.03
CA LEU A 129 -20.98 14.93 7.21
C LEU A 129 -19.99 15.76 8.05
N ASP A 130 -20.46 16.32 9.18
CA ASP A 130 -19.68 17.08 10.14
C ASP A 130 -19.22 16.24 11.35
N GLY A 131 -19.16 14.91 11.19
CA GLY A 131 -18.73 13.94 12.19
C GLY A 131 -17.34 14.22 12.77
N SER A 132 -17.14 13.97 14.06
CA SER A 132 -15.89 14.27 14.77
C SER A 132 -14.68 13.48 14.26
N ALA A 133 -14.89 12.35 13.57
CA ALA A 133 -13.85 11.57 12.89
C ALA A 133 -13.97 11.71 11.37
N VAL A 134 -12.89 12.13 10.69
CA VAL A 134 -12.83 12.16 9.21
C VAL A 134 -11.53 11.55 8.71
N MET A 135 -11.66 10.65 7.75
CA MET A 135 -10.54 10.00 7.06
C MET A 135 -10.67 10.14 5.55
N LEU A 136 -9.52 10.17 4.88
CA LEU A 136 -9.44 9.93 3.44
C LEU A 136 -8.95 8.51 3.25
N ILE A 137 -9.70 7.72 2.51
CA ILE A 137 -9.41 6.31 2.27
C ILE A 137 -9.20 6.13 0.77
N GLY A 138 -8.10 5.49 0.40
CA GLY A 138 -7.80 5.12 -0.98
C GLY A 138 -7.44 3.64 -1.06
N THR A 139 -8.12 2.91 -1.92
CA THR A 139 -8.02 1.45 -2.00
C THR A 139 -7.66 1.01 -3.42
N TYR A 140 -6.60 0.20 -3.52
CA TYR A 140 -6.28 -0.55 -4.74
C TYR A 140 -7.12 -1.81 -4.74
N LEU A 141 -7.98 -1.98 -5.75
CA LEU A 141 -9.01 -3.01 -5.76
C LEU A 141 -8.52 -4.30 -6.43
N TRP A 142 -7.59 -4.19 -7.38
CA TRP A 142 -7.24 -5.29 -8.27
C TRP A 142 -5.86 -5.87 -8.01
N PRO A 143 -5.70 -7.20 -8.03
CA PRO A 143 -4.40 -7.84 -8.01
C PRO A 143 -3.54 -7.39 -9.22
N GLY A 144 -2.32 -6.94 -8.96
CA GLY A 144 -1.42 -6.41 -9.99
C GLY A 144 -1.36 -4.88 -10.05
N GLU A 145 -2.34 -4.17 -9.47
CA GLU A 145 -2.19 -2.73 -9.23
C GLU A 145 -1.11 -2.42 -8.19
N VAL A 146 -0.68 -3.41 -7.40
CA VAL A 146 0.48 -3.27 -6.52
C VAL A 146 1.35 -4.51 -6.73
N SER A 147 2.66 -4.30 -6.89
CA SER A 147 3.60 -5.40 -7.10
C SER A 147 3.59 -6.37 -5.91
N ALA A 148 3.47 -7.66 -6.16
CA ALA A 148 3.52 -8.69 -5.10
C ALA A 148 4.79 -8.57 -4.22
N ARG A 149 5.93 -8.23 -4.83
CA ARG A 149 7.19 -8.01 -4.10
C ARG A 149 7.15 -6.82 -3.13
N LEU A 150 6.35 -5.81 -3.45
CA LEU A 150 6.10 -4.69 -2.54
C LEU A 150 5.18 -5.14 -1.41
N LEU A 151 4.09 -5.84 -1.72
CA LEU A 151 3.16 -6.33 -0.70
C LEU A 151 3.86 -7.25 0.31
N ASP A 152 4.71 -8.18 -0.15
CA ASP A 152 5.49 -9.08 0.70
C ASP A 152 6.49 -8.35 1.61
N ALA A 153 6.84 -7.12 1.27
CA ALA A 153 7.74 -6.27 2.05
C ALA A 153 7.05 -5.47 3.15
N LEU A 154 5.71 -5.38 3.13
CA LEU A 154 4.95 -4.56 4.07
C LEU A 154 4.46 -5.40 5.26
N PRO A 155 4.45 -4.84 6.48
CA PRO A 155 3.70 -5.44 7.57
C PRO A 155 2.20 -5.45 7.26
N PRO A 156 1.38 -6.25 7.96
CA PRO A 156 -0.08 -6.22 7.81
C PRO A 156 -0.68 -4.83 8.00
N LEU A 157 -0.10 -4.06 8.92
CA LEU A 157 -0.45 -2.66 9.14
C LEU A 157 0.84 -1.85 9.34
N LEU A 158 0.97 -0.78 8.55
CA LEU A 158 2.03 0.21 8.64
C LEU A 158 1.41 1.53 9.07
N THR A 159 2.07 2.26 9.99
CA THR A 159 1.64 3.60 10.39
C THR A 159 2.76 4.62 10.37
N LEU A 160 2.41 5.85 10.02
CA LEU A 160 3.28 7.03 9.99
C LEU A 160 2.59 8.17 10.73
N THR A 161 3.36 8.84 11.59
CA THR A 161 2.91 10.03 12.30
C THR A 161 3.47 11.30 11.64
N PRO A 162 2.85 12.48 11.83
CA PRO A 162 3.29 13.75 11.26
C PRO A 162 4.76 14.11 11.50
N GLU A 163 5.38 13.60 12.55
CA GLU A 163 6.80 13.85 12.85
C GLU A 163 7.74 13.10 11.88
N VAL A 164 7.27 12.00 11.31
CA VAL A 164 8.04 11.12 10.42
C VAL A 164 7.66 11.37 8.95
N TRP A 165 6.42 11.79 8.71
CA TRP A 165 5.91 12.08 7.38
C TRP A 165 5.14 13.40 7.42
N ASP A 166 5.49 14.33 6.54
CA ASP A 166 4.68 15.53 6.30
C ASP A 166 4.46 15.61 4.79
N CYS A 167 3.28 15.19 4.34
CA CYS A 167 3.00 15.12 2.92
C CYS A 167 2.17 16.31 2.47
N PRO A 168 2.71 17.11 1.54
CA PRO A 168 2.01 18.27 1.01
C PRO A 168 0.79 17.89 0.16
N LEU A 169 0.54 16.60 -0.09
CA LEU A 169 -0.57 16.13 -0.91
C LEU A 169 -1.87 16.03 -0.14
N THR A 170 -1.85 15.92 1.20
CA THR A 170 -3.08 15.76 1.99
C THR A 170 -4.06 16.91 1.78
N PRO A 171 -3.67 18.20 1.80
CA PRO A 171 -4.59 19.31 1.50
C PRO A 171 -5.16 19.24 0.08
N LEU A 172 -4.33 18.91 -0.92
CA LEU A 172 -4.77 18.76 -2.30
C LEU A 172 -5.80 17.63 -2.44
N LEU A 173 -5.58 16.53 -1.73
CA LEU A 173 -6.49 15.39 -1.69
C LEU A 173 -7.83 15.75 -1.05
N MET A 174 -7.82 16.50 0.06
CA MET A 174 -9.04 16.97 0.73
C MET A 174 -9.88 17.88 -0.18
N GLU A 175 -9.22 18.75 -0.96
CA GLU A 175 -9.90 19.62 -1.91
C GLU A 175 -10.46 18.84 -3.10
N GLU A 176 -9.67 17.93 -3.68
CA GLU A 176 -10.05 17.23 -4.90
C GLU A 176 -11.16 16.20 -4.68
N ILE A 177 -11.16 15.49 -3.54
CA ILE A 177 -12.05 14.33 -3.31
C ILE A 177 -13.54 14.70 -3.32
N VAL A 178 -13.87 15.95 -3.03
CA VAL A 178 -15.26 16.45 -3.00
C VAL A 178 -15.67 17.22 -4.26
N ARG A 179 -14.77 17.38 -5.23
CA ARG A 179 -15.08 18.04 -6.52
C ARG A 179 -15.82 17.09 -7.44
N ASP A 180 -16.85 17.56 -8.12
CA ASP A 180 -17.53 16.79 -9.17
C ASP A 180 -17.22 17.42 -10.53
N GLU A 181 -15.98 17.23 -10.99
CA GLU A 181 -15.46 17.84 -12.21
C GLU A 181 -14.87 16.78 -13.16
N PRO A 182 -14.96 16.98 -14.48
CA PRO A 182 -14.35 16.07 -15.45
C PRO A 182 -12.85 15.88 -15.19
N GLY A 183 -12.42 14.62 -15.08
CA GLY A 183 -11.03 14.25 -14.85
C GLY A 183 -10.65 14.05 -13.38
N GLN A 184 -11.57 14.27 -12.43
CA GLN A 184 -11.33 14.07 -10.99
C GLN A 184 -10.74 12.69 -10.68
N GLU A 185 -11.27 11.62 -11.28
CA GLU A 185 -10.80 10.25 -11.06
C GLU A 185 -9.32 10.08 -11.42
N VAL A 186 -8.88 10.66 -12.54
CA VAL A 186 -7.48 10.61 -12.96
C VAL A 186 -6.59 11.39 -11.98
N VAL A 187 -7.06 12.52 -11.47
CA VAL A 187 -6.32 13.30 -10.47
C VAL A 187 -6.19 12.51 -9.16
N LEU A 188 -7.29 11.91 -8.68
CA LEU A 188 -7.32 11.11 -7.45
C LEU A 188 -6.44 9.86 -7.57
N ASP A 189 -6.49 9.13 -8.69
CA ASP A 189 -5.61 8.00 -8.95
C ASP A 189 -4.13 8.40 -8.81
N ARG A 190 -3.75 9.54 -9.40
CA ARG A 190 -2.36 10.04 -9.32
C ARG A 190 -2.00 10.57 -7.93
N LEU A 191 -2.92 11.19 -7.21
CA LEU A 191 -2.69 11.62 -5.83
C LEU A 191 -2.50 10.41 -4.90
N LEU A 192 -3.30 9.35 -5.07
CA LEU A 192 -3.15 8.11 -4.31
C LEU A 192 -1.79 7.45 -4.58
N ASP A 193 -1.41 7.33 -5.86
CA ASP A 193 -0.10 6.78 -6.22
C ASP A 193 1.03 7.60 -5.55
N LEU A 194 1.00 8.92 -5.67
CA LEU A 194 2.01 9.79 -5.05
C LEU A 194 2.02 9.71 -3.51
N LEU A 195 0.85 9.54 -2.88
CA LEU A 195 0.69 9.37 -1.44
C LEU A 195 1.35 8.08 -0.95
N VAL A 196 1.07 6.94 -1.61
CA VAL A 196 1.70 5.65 -1.32
C VAL A 196 3.21 5.75 -1.46
N ILE A 197 3.68 6.39 -2.54
CA ILE A 197 5.10 6.59 -2.80
C ILE A 197 5.77 7.35 -1.66
N ALA A 198 5.16 8.46 -1.23
CA ALA A 198 5.68 9.27 -0.14
C ALA A 198 5.70 8.48 1.18
N ALA A 199 4.62 7.76 1.48
CA ALA A 199 4.52 6.94 2.68
C ALA A 199 5.58 5.82 2.71
N LEU A 200 5.74 5.08 1.62
CA LEU A 200 6.74 4.01 1.53
C LEU A 200 8.18 4.54 1.65
N ARG A 201 8.47 5.70 1.05
CA ARG A 201 9.78 6.36 1.21
C ARG A 201 10.04 6.73 2.67
N ALA A 202 9.07 7.34 3.32
CA ALA A 202 9.16 7.70 4.73
C ALA A 202 9.33 6.46 5.62
N TRP A 203 8.55 5.41 5.36
CA TRP A 203 8.64 4.15 6.09
C TRP A 203 10.01 3.47 5.94
N PHE A 204 10.48 3.27 4.71
CA PHE A 204 11.75 2.59 4.47
C PHE A 204 12.98 3.41 4.88
N ALA A 205 12.85 4.71 5.10
CA ALA A 205 13.91 5.54 5.67
C ALA A 205 14.12 5.29 7.17
N ARG A 206 13.16 4.67 7.86
CA ARG A 206 13.23 4.41 9.30
C ARG A 206 14.09 3.17 9.61
N PRO A 207 14.86 3.18 10.71
CA PRO A 207 15.55 1.98 11.19
C PRO A 207 14.61 0.79 11.45
N GLU A 208 13.41 1.07 11.96
CA GLU A 208 12.38 0.06 12.28
C GLU A 208 11.57 -0.37 11.06
N GLY A 209 11.66 0.36 9.94
CA GLY A 209 10.84 0.14 8.74
C GLY A 209 11.19 -1.15 7.97
N ALA A 210 12.13 -1.96 8.48
CA ALA A 210 12.55 -3.25 7.94
C ALA A 210 12.70 -3.24 6.40
N ALA A 211 13.28 -2.17 5.86
CA ALA A 211 13.31 -1.95 4.42
C ALA A 211 13.90 -3.18 3.70
N PRO A 212 13.26 -3.64 2.61
CA PRO A 212 13.69 -4.84 1.90
C PRO A 212 15.15 -4.78 1.51
N ALA A 213 15.82 -5.94 1.52
CA ALA A 213 17.23 -6.05 1.16
C ALA A 213 17.51 -5.41 -0.21
N TRP A 214 16.65 -5.67 -1.19
CA TRP A 214 16.74 -5.05 -2.52
C TRP A 214 16.58 -3.51 -2.47
N TYR A 215 15.72 -2.96 -1.59
CA TYR A 215 15.52 -1.51 -1.47
C TYR A 215 16.77 -0.84 -0.90
N ARG A 216 17.32 -1.41 0.18
CA ARG A 216 18.57 -0.92 0.79
C ARG A 216 19.76 -1.04 -0.16
N ALA A 217 19.80 -2.12 -0.95
CA ALA A 217 20.86 -2.35 -1.94
C ALA A 217 20.87 -1.32 -3.08
N LEU A 218 19.81 -0.53 -3.28
CA LEU A 218 19.78 0.55 -4.28
C LEU A 218 20.74 1.68 -3.97
N ALA A 219 21.01 1.93 -2.70
CA ALA A 219 21.99 2.92 -2.26
C ALA A 219 23.43 2.46 -2.55
N ASP A 220 23.66 1.17 -2.80
CA ASP A 220 24.99 0.67 -3.15
C ASP A 220 25.40 1.09 -4.58
N PRO A 221 26.59 1.66 -4.79
CA PRO A 221 27.00 2.15 -6.10
C PRO A 221 27.15 1.05 -7.16
N VAL A 222 27.44 -0.19 -6.75
CA VAL A 222 27.63 -1.34 -7.66
C VAL A 222 26.33 -2.09 -7.83
N VAL A 223 25.74 -2.57 -6.73
CA VAL A 223 24.52 -3.38 -6.74
C VAL A 223 23.31 -2.54 -7.13
N GLY A 224 23.19 -1.31 -6.64
CA GLY A 224 22.11 -0.41 -7.02
C GLY A 224 22.16 -0.02 -8.50
N ARG A 225 23.35 0.06 -9.10
CA ARG A 225 23.49 0.24 -10.56
C ARG A 225 23.04 -1.00 -11.32
N ALA A 226 23.42 -2.20 -10.87
CA ALA A 226 22.99 -3.44 -11.48
C ALA A 226 21.47 -3.65 -11.38
N LEU A 227 20.87 -3.37 -10.21
CA LEU A 227 19.42 -3.43 -9.98
C LEU A 227 18.67 -2.52 -10.95
N ARG A 228 19.08 -1.25 -11.07
CA ARG A 228 18.47 -0.30 -12.01
C ARG A 228 18.53 -0.79 -13.46
N LEU A 229 19.68 -1.29 -13.91
CA LEU A 229 19.80 -1.82 -15.28
C LEU A 229 18.84 -2.98 -15.57
N VAL A 230 18.71 -3.88 -14.60
CA VAL A 230 17.84 -5.07 -14.70
C VAL A 230 16.36 -4.68 -14.68
N GLN A 231 16.00 -3.68 -13.87
CA GLN A 231 14.62 -3.20 -13.75
C GLN A 231 14.19 -2.29 -14.89
N ASP A 232 15.10 -1.46 -15.41
CA ASP A 232 14.86 -0.53 -16.52
C ASP A 232 14.62 -1.25 -17.85
N ASP A 233 15.36 -2.33 -18.09
CA ASP A 233 15.24 -3.13 -19.31
C ASP A 233 15.25 -4.62 -18.96
N PRO A 234 14.14 -5.14 -18.41
CA PRO A 234 14.06 -6.54 -18.02
C PRO A 234 14.03 -7.46 -19.25
N ALA A 235 13.72 -6.97 -20.46
CA ALA A 235 13.69 -7.77 -21.68
C ALA A 235 15.10 -8.06 -22.23
N HIS A 236 16.08 -7.17 -21.97
CA HIS A 236 17.45 -7.37 -22.39
C HIS A 236 18.05 -8.69 -21.88
N PRO A 237 18.84 -9.42 -22.70
CA PRO A 237 19.47 -10.69 -22.31
C PRO A 237 20.67 -10.47 -21.38
N TRP A 238 20.42 -9.88 -20.22
CA TRP A 238 21.44 -9.63 -19.21
C TRP A 238 22.15 -10.92 -18.82
N THR A 239 23.46 -10.81 -18.66
CA THR A 239 24.32 -11.79 -18.02
C THR A 239 25.04 -11.12 -16.85
N VAL A 240 25.53 -11.93 -15.90
CA VAL A 240 26.40 -11.42 -14.81
C VAL A 240 27.61 -10.66 -15.40
N ALA A 241 28.15 -11.11 -16.54
CA ALA A 241 29.23 -10.43 -17.24
C ALA A 241 28.84 -9.03 -17.73
N SER A 242 27.72 -8.90 -18.42
CA SER A 242 27.24 -7.60 -18.91
C SER A 242 26.88 -6.64 -17.78
N LEU A 243 26.30 -7.14 -16.69
CA LEU A 243 25.97 -6.32 -15.52
C LEU A 243 27.24 -5.86 -14.80
N ALA A 244 28.21 -6.76 -14.61
CA ALA A 244 29.47 -6.43 -13.96
C ALA A 244 30.27 -5.40 -14.77
N ALA A 245 30.32 -5.57 -16.10
CA ALA A 245 30.95 -4.61 -17.00
C ALA A 245 30.28 -3.23 -16.91
N LYS A 246 28.95 -3.16 -16.94
CA LYS A 246 28.23 -1.87 -16.78
C LYS A 246 28.37 -1.29 -15.37
N ALA A 247 28.54 -2.12 -14.35
CA ALA A 247 28.75 -1.69 -12.97
C ALA A 247 30.22 -1.34 -12.63
N GLY A 248 31.16 -1.60 -13.55
CA GLY A 248 32.58 -1.29 -13.36
C GLY A 248 33.34 -2.24 -12.43
N VAL A 249 32.87 -3.49 -12.29
CA VAL A 249 33.47 -4.50 -11.39
C VAL A 249 33.67 -5.85 -12.09
N SER A 250 34.39 -6.76 -11.45
CA SER A 250 34.52 -8.14 -11.95
C SER A 250 33.24 -8.95 -11.74
N ARG A 251 33.04 -10.02 -12.54
CA ARG A 251 31.89 -10.94 -12.40
C ARG A 251 31.76 -11.51 -11.00
N ALA A 252 32.88 -11.95 -10.42
CA ALA A 252 32.91 -12.53 -9.08
C ALA A 252 32.60 -11.47 -8.00
N ALA A 253 33.10 -10.25 -8.17
CA ALA A 253 32.81 -9.15 -7.25
C ALA A 253 31.33 -8.78 -7.26
N LEU A 254 30.72 -8.64 -8.45
CA LEU A 254 29.29 -8.38 -8.56
C LEU A 254 28.47 -9.52 -7.94
N GLY A 255 28.75 -10.78 -8.31
CA GLY A 255 27.97 -11.92 -7.84
C GLY A 255 27.95 -12.05 -6.32
N ARG A 256 29.11 -11.90 -5.66
CA ARG A 256 29.21 -11.92 -4.19
C ARG A 256 28.47 -10.74 -3.56
N ARG A 257 28.80 -9.51 -3.94
CA ARG A 257 28.22 -8.30 -3.34
C ARG A 257 26.71 -8.22 -3.54
N PHE A 258 26.22 -8.63 -4.72
CA PHE A 258 24.79 -8.66 -5.00
C PHE A 258 24.08 -9.67 -4.10
N THR A 259 24.60 -10.89 -3.98
CA THR A 259 24.00 -11.92 -3.12
C THR A 259 24.05 -11.51 -1.64
N GLU A 260 25.15 -10.89 -1.19
CA GLU A 260 25.29 -10.38 0.18
C GLU A 260 24.26 -9.28 0.50
N LEU A 261 24.00 -8.35 -0.43
CA LEU A 261 23.11 -7.21 -0.20
C LEU A 261 21.65 -7.49 -0.51
N VAL A 262 21.35 -8.35 -1.49
CA VAL A 262 19.98 -8.62 -1.97
C VAL A 262 19.43 -9.93 -1.41
N GLY A 263 20.31 -10.85 -0.99
CA GLY A 263 19.94 -12.18 -0.48
C GLY A 263 19.87 -13.28 -1.55
N GLU A 264 19.92 -12.91 -2.84
CA GLU A 264 19.88 -13.85 -3.96
C GLU A 264 20.81 -13.42 -5.11
N PRO A 265 21.25 -14.35 -6.00
CA PRO A 265 22.11 -14.00 -7.13
C PRO A 265 21.43 -13.09 -8.17
N PRO A 266 22.19 -12.29 -8.95
CA PRO A 266 21.62 -11.33 -9.92
C PRO A 266 20.66 -11.92 -10.94
N MET A 267 20.97 -13.13 -11.44
CA MET A 267 20.14 -13.78 -12.48
C MET A 267 18.87 -14.40 -11.90
N THR A 268 18.93 -14.87 -10.65
CA THR A 268 17.74 -15.33 -9.91
C THR A 268 16.81 -14.16 -9.66
N TYR A 269 17.35 -13.02 -9.21
CA TYR A 269 16.60 -11.78 -9.03
C TYR A 269 15.89 -11.34 -10.32
N LEU A 270 16.61 -11.28 -11.44
CA LEU A 270 16.03 -10.90 -12.74
C LEU A 270 14.93 -11.87 -13.20
N THR A 271 15.11 -13.17 -12.95
CA THR A 271 14.10 -14.18 -13.30
C THR A 271 12.82 -13.95 -12.51
N GLY A 272 12.93 -13.78 -11.19
CA GLY A 272 11.77 -13.47 -10.34
C GLY A 272 11.12 -12.14 -10.71
N TRP A 273 11.91 -11.13 -11.09
CA TRP A 273 11.40 -9.84 -11.57
C TRP A 273 10.59 -9.98 -12.86
N ARG A 274 11.09 -10.74 -13.84
CA ARG A 274 10.37 -11.03 -15.08
C ARG A 274 9.06 -11.78 -14.84
N LEU A 275 9.06 -12.75 -13.92
CA LEU A 275 7.85 -13.50 -13.58
C LEU A 275 6.80 -12.61 -12.91
N ALA A 276 7.21 -11.70 -12.03
CA ALA A 276 6.31 -10.73 -11.42
C ALA A 276 5.67 -9.83 -12.50
N LEU A 277 6.49 -9.24 -13.39
CA LEU A 277 5.98 -8.42 -14.50
C LEU A 277 5.06 -9.20 -15.46
N ALA A 278 5.37 -10.47 -15.72
CA ALA A 278 4.52 -11.32 -16.54
C ALA A 278 3.18 -11.63 -15.86
N ALA A 279 3.20 -11.92 -14.54
CA ALA A 279 1.99 -12.14 -13.76
C ALA A 279 1.10 -10.89 -13.72
N ASP A 280 1.70 -9.71 -13.56
CA ASP A 280 0.97 -8.44 -13.57
C ASP A 280 0.32 -8.20 -14.94
N ARG A 281 1.05 -8.41 -16.05
CA ARG A 281 0.49 -8.31 -17.41
C ARG A 281 -0.63 -9.31 -17.71
N LEU A 282 -0.55 -10.53 -17.18
CA LEU A 282 -1.61 -11.52 -17.37
C LEU A 282 -2.91 -11.08 -16.67
N ARG A 283 -2.80 -10.48 -15.47
CA ARG A 283 -3.96 -9.94 -14.74
C ARG A 283 -4.56 -8.72 -15.42
N GLU A 284 -3.73 -7.86 -16.03
CA GLU A 284 -4.21 -6.75 -16.84
C GLU A 284 -4.90 -7.22 -18.13
N GLY A 285 -4.42 -8.31 -18.75
CA GLY A 285 -4.97 -8.86 -20.00
C GLY A 285 -6.32 -9.57 -19.84
N ASP A 286 -6.63 -10.07 -18.65
CA ASP A 286 -7.95 -10.64 -18.31
C ASP A 286 -9.00 -9.55 -18.01
N ALA A 287 -8.62 -8.26 -18.04
CA ALA A 287 -9.50 -7.10 -17.81
C ALA A 287 -9.96 -6.38 -19.10
N THR A 288 -9.73 -6.98 -20.28
CA THR A 288 -10.30 -6.54 -21.59
C THR A 288 -11.36 -7.49 -22.10
#